data_AF-A0A3D0QKI2-F1
#
_entry.id   AF-A0A3D0QKI2-F1
#
_cell.length_a   1.000
_cell.length_b   1.000
_cell.length_c   1.000
_cell.angle_alpha   90.00
_cell.angle_beta   90.00
_cell.angle_gamma   90.00
#
_symmetry.space_group_name_H-M   'P 1'
#
loop_
_entity.id
_entity.type
_entity.pdbx_description
1 polymer ?
#
loop_
_entity_poly.entity_id
_entity_poly.type
_entity_poly.pdbx_seq_one_letter_code
_entity_poly.pdbx_strand_id
1 'polypeptide(L)'
;MNISSALSSAALIAVRDCMGTQAGERVLIVTDEPMRTIGYALWKAAKELGAEVMLVEMLPRKTNGEEPPREIAELMKMVDVVLCPTTKSLTHTDSRRAASDKGVRVSTLPGVTEEIMVRCMNADYNQIAERTFRLCDELEKTSIVRVEAPGGTKITMPVKGRKAHASSGLFREKGLWGNLPTGEAYLA
;
A
#
# COMPACT_ATOMS: atom_id res chain seq x y z
N MET A 1 -8.84 -11.63 -19.02
CA MET A 1 -8.93 -12.03 -17.60
C MET A 1 -10.33 -11.73 -17.11
N ASN A 2 -10.96 -12.66 -16.38
CA ASN A 2 -12.28 -12.42 -15.81
C ASN A 2 -12.10 -11.69 -14.47
N ILE A 3 -12.46 -10.40 -14.41
CA ILE A 3 -12.39 -9.62 -13.17
C ILE A 3 -13.80 -9.55 -12.62
N SER A 4 -14.01 -10.03 -11.38
CA SER A 4 -15.30 -9.93 -10.72
C SER A 4 -15.69 -8.47 -10.44
N SER A 5 -16.98 -8.19 -10.29
CA SER A 5 -17.46 -6.85 -9.90
C SER A 5 -16.89 -6.43 -8.54
N ALA A 6 -16.79 -7.35 -7.59
CA ALA A 6 -16.23 -7.11 -6.27
C ALA A 6 -14.74 -6.75 -6.31
N LEU A 7 -13.95 -7.46 -7.14
CA LEU A 7 -12.52 -7.14 -7.33
C LEU A 7 -12.34 -5.81 -8.07
N SER A 8 -13.22 -5.50 -9.03
CA SER A 8 -13.22 -4.20 -9.72
C SER A 8 -13.50 -3.06 -8.74
N SER A 9 -14.47 -3.23 -7.83
CA SER A 9 -14.77 -2.26 -6.76
C SER A 9 -13.57 -2.05 -5.82
N ALA A 10 -12.95 -3.15 -5.37
CA ALA A 10 -11.76 -3.12 -4.53
C ALA A 10 -10.58 -2.38 -5.20
N ALA A 11 -10.34 -2.66 -6.48
CA ALA A 11 -9.30 -1.99 -7.26
C ALA A 11 -9.60 -0.49 -7.44
N LEU A 12 -10.86 -0.13 -7.68
CA LEU A 12 -11.27 1.27 -7.79
C LEU A 12 -11.04 2.03 -6.48
N ILE A 13 -11.35 1.45 -5.33
CA ILE A 13 -11.08 2.08 -4.02
C ILE A 13 -9.57 2.25 -3.81
N ALA A 14 -8.76 1.25 -4.15
CA ALA A 14 -7.31 1.36 -4.05
C ALA A 14 -6.77 2.55 -4.86
N VAL A 15 -7.20 2.70 -6.11
CA VAL A 15 -6.70 3.75 -7.01
C VAL A 15 -7.31 5.13 -6.67
N ARG A 16 -8.64 5.20 -6.55
CA ARG A 16 -9.37 6.47 -6.34
C ARG A 16 -9.22 6.98 -4.91
N ASP A 17 -9.48 6.15 -3.91
CA ASP A 17 -9.61 6.60 -2.53
C ASP A 17 -8.28 6.53 -1.79
N CYS A 18 -7.54 5.42 -1.91
CA CYS A 18 -6.27 5.25 -1.21
C CYS A 18 -5.16 6.06 -1.88
N MET A 19 -4.97 5.91 -3.18
CA MET A 19 -3.92 6.65 -3.91
C MET A 19 -4.33 8.07 -4.30
N GLY A 20 -5.62 8.39 -4.34
CA GLY A 20 -6.08 9.73 -4.75
C GLY A 20 -5.73 10.06 -6.19
N THR A 21 -5.71 9.06 -7.08
CA THR A 21 -5.37 9.23 -8.49
C THR A 21 -6.39 10.12 -9.21
N GLN A 22 -5.89 11.08 -9.99
CA GLN A 22 -6.66 12.01 -10.80
C GLN A 22 -6.55 11.67 -12.29
N ALA A 23 -7.52 12.14 -13.09
CA ALA A 23 -7.45 12.04 -14.55
C ALA A 23 -6.20 12.75 -15.08
N GLY A 24 -5.54 12.14 -16.08
CA GLY A 24 -4.30 12.64 -16.68
C GLY A 24 -3.02 12.37 -15.88
N GLU A 25 -3.11 11.88 -14.64
CA GLU A 25 -1.92 11.40 -13.93
C GLU A 25 -1.37 10.13 -14.56
N ARG A 26 -0.04 9.98 -14.52
CA ARG A 26 0.64 8.80 -15.02
C ARG A 26 0.71 7.77 -13.92
N VAL A 27 0.19 6.58 -14.20
CA VAL A 27 0.10 5.47 -13.24
C VAL A 27 0.91 4.29 -13.76
N LEU A 28 1.74 3.71 -12.90
CA LEU A 28 2.45 2.47 -13.18
C LEU A 28 1.94 1.34 -12.28
N ILE A 29 1.49 0.26 -12.90
CA ILE A 29 1.24 -1.00 -12.20
C ILE A 29 2.44 -1.93 -12.42
N VAL A 30 3.11 -2.33 -11.34
CA VAL A 30 4.20 -3.32 -11.38
C VAL A 30 3.70 -4.62 -10.79
N THR A 31 3.58 -5.66 -11.60
CA THR A 31 3.06 -6.97 -11.17
C THR A 31 4.06 -8.09 -11.45
N ASP A 32 3.82 -9.26 -10.87
CA ASP A 32 4.40 -10.52 -11.32
C ASP A 32 3.29 -11.49 -11.76
N GLU A 33 3.68 -12.61 -12.38
CA GLU A 33 2.75 -13.59 -12.97
C GLU A 33 1.64 -14.03 -12.00
N PRO A 34 1.93 -14.40 -10.73
CA PRO A 34 0.87 -14.84 -9.82
C PRO A 34 -0.14 -13.74 -9.49
N MET A 35 0.29 -12.47 -9.53
CA MET A 35 -0.55 -11.31 -9.20
C MET A 35 -1.23 -10.67 -10.42
N ARG A 36 -1.06 -11.27 -11.61
CA ARG A 36 -1.49 -10.70 -12.91
C ARG A 36 -2.96 -10.25 -12.92
N THR A 37 -3.88 -11.03 -12.35
CA THR A 37 -5.31 -10.66 -12.31
C THR A 37 -5.54 -9.38 -11.51
N ILE A 38 -4.87 -9.23 -10.36
CA ILE A 38 -5.00 -8.06 -9.48
C ILE A 38 -4.31 -6.85 -10.12
N GLY A 39 -3.12 -7.04 -10.71
CA GLY A 39 -2.45 -6.02 -11.50
C GLY A 39 -3.34 -5.49 -12.63
N TYR A 40 -3.98 -6.39 -13.38
CA TYR A 40 -4.89 -6.00 -14.46
C TYR A 40 -6.15 -5.29 -13.94
N ALA A 41 -6.69 -5.67 -12.78
CA ALA A 41 -7.82 -4.98 -12.16
C ALA A 41 -7.46 -3.54 -11.75
N LEU A 42 -6.28 -3.32 -11.15
CA LEU A 42 -5.79 -1.98 -10.80
C LEU A 42 -5.53 -1.12 -12.03
N TRP A 43 -4.93 -1.71 -13.08
CA TRP A 43 -4.73 -1.03 -14.36
C TRP A 43 -6.06 -0.57 -14.96
N LYS A 44 -7.06 -1.45 -14.98
CA LYS A 44 -8.40 -1.14 -15.50
C LYS A 44 -9.06 -0.02 -14.71
N ALA A 45 -8.99 -0.06 -13.38
CA ALA A 45 -9.54 0.99 -12.52
C ALA A 45 -8.88 2.35 -12.77
N ALA A 46 -7.55 2.41 -12.89
CA ALA A 46 -6.84 3.64 -13.23
C ALA A 46 -7.22 4.18 -14.62
N LYS A 47 -7.33 3.30 -15.62
CA LYS A 47 -7.79 3.66 -16.96
C LYS A 47 -9.21 4.24 -16.94
N GLU A 48 -10.13 3.63 -16.19
CA GLU A 48 -11.52 4.10 -16.07
C GLU A 48 -11.62 5.47 -15.37
N LEU A 49 -10.65 5.82 -14.53
CA LEU A 49 -10.51 7.16 -13.95
C LEU A 49 -9.89 8.20 -14.90
N GLY A 50 -9.51 7.80 -16.12
CA GLY A 50 -8.88 8.69 -17.10
C GLY A 50 -7.39 8.94 -16.87
N ALA A 51 -6.71 8.08 -16.11
CA ALA A 51 -5.26 8.14 -15.95
C ALA A 51 -4.52 7.57 -17.17
N GLU A 52 -3.31 8.05 -17.41
CA GLU A 52 -2.38 7.46 -18.39
C GLU A 52 -1.64 6.30 -17.71
N VAL A 53 -2.09 5.06 -17.97
CA VAL A 53 -1.68 3.91 -17.16
C VAL A 53 -0.89 2.86 -17.94
N MET A 54 0.25 2.48 -17.39
CA MET A 54 1.09 1.37 -17.86
C MET A 54 1.00 0.18 -16.90
N LEU A 55 1.03 -1.03 -17.44
CA LEU A 55 1.22 -2.26 -16.67
C LEU A 55 2.51 -2.94 -17.12
N VAL A 56 3.40 -3.22 -16.17
CA VAL A 56 4.64 -3.95 -16.40
C VAL A 56 4.63 -5.19 -15.54
N GLU A 57 4.85 -6.34 -16.19
CA GLU A 57 5.00 -7.62 -15.52
C GLU A 57 6.47 -8.01 -15.45
N MET A 58 6.93 -8.42 -14.27
CA MET A 58 8.29 -8.92 -14.04
C MET A 58 8.28 -10.32 -13.45
N LEU A 59 9.44 -11.00 -13.51
CA LEU A 59 9.62 -12.23 -12.77
C LEU A 59 9.50 -11.98 -11.26
N PRO A 60 8.85 -12.89 -10.51
CA PRO A 60 8.80 -12.84 -9.05
C PRO A 60 10.20 -12.68 -8.45
N ARG A 61 10.30 -11.82 -7.43
CA ARG A 61 11.52 -11.73 -6.63
C ARG A 61 11.68 -12.97 -5.74
N LYS A 62 12.89 -13.26 -5.30
CA LYS A 62 13.19 -14.39 -4.40
C LYS A 62 12.82 -14.06 -2.96
N THR A 63 13.11 -12.84 -2.52
CA THR A 63 12.88 -12.38 -1.14
C THR A 63 12.16 -11.04 -1.08
N ASN A 64 11.54 -10.76 0.06
CA ASN A 64 11.02 -9.42 0.34
C ASN A 64 12.18 -8.41 0.39
N GLY A 65 11.99 -7.23 -0.19
CA GLY A 65 13.02 -6.18 -0.25
C GLY A 65 14.08 -6.38 -1.33
N GLU A 66 13.97 -7.41 -2.18
CA GLU A 66 14.81 -7.50 -3.38
C GLU A 66 14.38 -6.45 -4.42
N GLU A 67 15.35 -5.76 -5.04
CA GLU A 67 15.07 -4.76 -6.07
C GLU A 67 14.37 -5.35 -7.30
N PRO A 68 13.45 -4.60 -7.93
CA PRO A 68 12.98 -4.92 -9.26
C PRO A 68 14.11 -4.70 -10.29
N PRO A 69 13.94 -5.17 -11.55
CA PRO A 69 14.81 -4.80 -12.65
C PRO A 69 15.05 -3.29 -12.73
N ARG A 70 16.25 -2.88 -13.11
CA ARG A 70 16.68 -1.47 -13.14
C ARG A 70 15.74 -0.60 -13.97
N GLU A 71 15.26 -1.12 -15.09
CA GLU A 71 14.34 -0.45 -16.01
C GLU A 71 13.02 -0.12 -15.32
N ILE A 72 12.50 -1.04 -14.50
CA ILE A 72 11.29 -0.82 -13.70
C ILE A 72 11.56 0.20 -12.60
N ALA A 73 12.71 0.13 -11.93
CA ALA A 73 13.10 1.11 -10.92
C ALA A 73 13.23 2.54 -11.51
N GLU A 74 13.74 2.68 -12.73
CA GLU A 74 13.76 3.97 -13.44
C GLU A 74 12.35 4.45 -13.81
N LEU A 75 11.51 3.54 -14.30
CA LEU A 75 10.13 3.88 -14.68
C LEU A 75 9.29 4.33 -13.47
N MET A 76 9.47 3.68 -12.31
CA MET A 76 8.79 4.07 -11.05
C MET A 76 9.05 5.53 -10.68
N LYS A 77 10.20 6.10 -11.05
CA LYS A 77 10.59 7.49 -10.78
C LYS A 77 10.00 8.51 -11.76
N MET A 78 9.38 8.05 -12.84
CA MET A 78 8.95 8.89 -13.95
C MET A 78 7.44 9.14 -13.99
N VAL A 79 6.68 8.50 -13.11
CA VAL A 79 5.21 8.55 -13.03
C VAL A 79 4.74 9.26 -11.76
N ASP A 80 3.45 9.45 -11.61
CA ASP A 80 2.87 10.18 -10.46
C ASP A 80 2.36 9.22 -9.37
N VAL A 81 1.94 8.00 -9.77
CA VAL A 81 1.47 6.92 -8.89
C VAL A 81 2.05 5.58 -9.31
N VAL A 82 2.47 4.78 -8.34
CA VAL A 82 2.89 3.39 -8.53
C VAL A 82 2.09 2.46 -7.60
N LEU A 83 1.56 1.38 -8.16
CA LEU A 83 0.95 0.28 -7.41
C LEU A 83 1.70 -1.02 -7.74
N CYS A 84 2.20 -1.72 -6.72
CA CYS A 84 2.98 -2.94 -6.88
C CYS A 84 2.27 -4.17 -6.28
N PRO A 85 1.26 -4.76 -6.95
CA PRO A 85 0.76 -6.08 -6.59
C PRO A 85 1.77 -7.16 -7.00
N THR A 86 2.60 -7.60 -6.06
CA THR A 86 3.67 -8.57 -6.32
C THR A 86 3.70 -9.64 -5.24
N THR A 87 4.16 -10.85 -5.55
CA THR A 87 4.29 -11.92 -4.54
C THR A 87 5.28 -11.58 -3.41
N LYS A 88 6.31 -10.79 -3.71
CA LYS A 88 7.29 -10.29 -2.74
C LYS A 88 7.21 -8.79 -2.60
N SER A 89 7.41 -8.31 -1.38
CA SER A 89 7.34 -6.89 -1.06
C SER A 89 8.47 -6.09 -1.72
N LEU A 90 8.07 -4.99 -2.37
CA LEU A 90 8.96 -3.90 -2.80
C LEU A 90 8.92 -2.71 -1.83
N THR A 91 8.33 -2.86 -0.65
CA THR A 91 8.13 -1.74 0.29
C THR A 91 9.46 -1.19 0.81
N HIS A 92 10.43 -2.05 1.06
CA HIS A 92 11.71 -1.68 1.67
C HIS A 92 12.87 -1.65 0.67
N THR A 93 12.59 -1.39 -0.61
CA THR A 93 13.60 -1.24 -1.67
C THR A 93 14.10 0.20 -1.85
N ASP A 94 15.29 0.36 -2.41
CA ASP A 94 15.85 1.63 -2.87
C ASP A 94 15.07 2.19 -4.05
N SER A 95 14.58 1.35 -4.96
CA SER A 95 13.67 1.77 -6.05
C SER A 95 12.43 2.50 -5.54
N ARG A 96 11.76 1.96 -4.50
CA ARG A 96 10.60 2.61 -3.89
C ARG A 96 11.00 3.92 -3.22
N ARG A 97 12.06 3.92 -2.40
CA ARG A 97 12.57 5.14 -1.74
C ARG A 97 12.84 6.25 -2.76
N ALA A 98 13.59 5.94 -3.81
CA ALA A 98 13.97 6.90 -4.84
C ALA A 98 12.76 7.43 -5.65
N ALA A 99 11.71 6.62 -5.85
CA ALA A 99 10.46 7.09 -6.43
C ALA A 99 9.73 8.06 -5.48
N SER A 100 9.56 7.68 -4.22
CA SER A 100 8.93 8.54 -3.21
C SER A 100 9.67 9.86 -3.01
N ASP A 101 11.00 9.85 -3.02
CA ASP A 101 11.83 11.06 -2.90
C ASP A 101 11.63 12.05 -4.06
N LYS A 102 11.18 11.56 -5.23
CA LYS A 102 10.77 12.40 -6.37
C LYS A 102 9.32 12.85 -6.30
N GLY A 103 8.61 12.54 -5.22
CA GLY A 103 7.21 12.88 -5.01
C GLY A 103 6.22 11.85 -5.57
N VAL A 104 6.69 10.69 -6.03
CA VAL A 104 5.81 9.63 -6.53
C VAL A 104 5.08 8.96 -5.37
N ARG A 105 3.76 8.76 -5.52
CA ARG A 105 2.96 8.05 -4.52
C ARG A 105 3.07 6.55 -4.77
N VAL A 106 3.51 5.77 -3.78
CA VAL A 106 3.79 4.33 -4.00
C VAL A 106 3.06 3.46 -3.00
N SER A 107 2.21 2.55 -3.50
CA SER A 107 1.64 1.49 -2.68
C SER A 107 2.11 0.14 -3.17
N THR A 108 2.48 -0.74 -2.24
CA THR A 108 2.82 -2.13 -2.56
C THR A 108 1.81 -3.07 -1.90
N LEU A 109 1.48 -4.16 -2.57
CA LEU A 109 0.47 -5.13 -2.13
C LEU A 109 1.07 -6.54 -2.11
N PRO A 110 2.02 -6.81 -1.19
CA PRO A 110 2.79 -8.06 -1.20
C PRO A 110 1.91 -9.28 -0.91
N GLY A 111 1.90 -10.23 -1.84
CA GLY A 111 1.20 -11.51 -1.68
C GLY A 111 -0.32 -11.37 -1.53
N VAL A 112 -0.88 -10.24 -1.97
CA VAL A 112 -2.32 -9.98 -1.85
C VAL A 112 -3.12 -10.96 -2.72
N THR A 113 -4.15 -11.58 -2.15
CA THR A 113 -5.06 -12.45 -2.92
C THR A 113 -6.31 -11.68 -3.35
N GLU A 114 -7.07 -12.21 -4.31
CA GLU A 114 -8.35 -11.61 -4.70
C GLU A 114 -9.32 -11.56 -3.51
N GLU A 115 -9.31 -12.58 -2.65
CA GLU A 115 -10.11 -12.59 -1.41
C GLU A 115 -9.71 -11.44 -0.48
N ILE A 116 -8.40 -11.23 -0.26
CA ILE A 116 -7.90 -10.13 0.57
C ILE A 116 -8.26 -8.79 -0.06
N MET A 117 -8.09 -8.62 -1.38
CA MET A 117 -8.49 -7.40 -2.09
C MET A 117 -9.98 -7.11 -1.85
N VAL A 118 -10.85 -8.08 -2.15
CA VAL A 118 -12.30 -7.91 -2.01
C VAL A 118 -12.70 -7.61 -0.57
N ARG A 119 -12.17 -8.35 0.40
CA ARG A 119 -12.56 -8.19 1.81
C ARG A 119 -12.02 -6.91 2.44
N CYS A 120 -10.77 -6.56 2.16
CA CYS A 120 -10.07 -5.50 2.89
C CYS A 120 -10.09 -4.16 2.15
N MET A 121 -10.13 -4.13 0.82
CA MET A 121 -10.18 -2.86 0.08
C MET A 121 -11.57 -2.26 0.02
N ASN A 122 -12.64 -3.05 0.15
CA ASN A 122 -14.02 -2.52 0.20
C ASN A 122 -14.39 -1.88 1.55
N ALA A 123 -13.43 -1.70 2.46
CA ALA A 123 -13.61 -0.93 3.69
C ALA A 123 -13.53 0.58 3.43
N ASP A 124 -14.09 1.39 4.35
CA ASP A 124 -13.96 2.85 4.28
C ASP A 124 -12.59 3.29 4.81
N TYR A 125 -11.67 3.57 3.90
CA TYR A 125 -10.31 3.99 4.25
C TYR A 125 -10.24 5.38 4.91
N ASN A 126 -11.26 6.23 4.77
CA ASN A 126 -11.28 7.50 5.50
C ASN A 126 -11.58 7.22 6.99
N GLN A 127 -12.52 6.33 7.28
CA GLN A 127 -12.79 5.89 8.66
C GLN A 127 -11.63 5.10 9.26
N ILE A 128 -10.96 4.24 8.49
CA ILE A 128 -9.74 3.55 8.94
C ILE A 128 -8.68 4.58 9.29
N ALA A 129 -8.38 5.52 8.39
CA ALA A 129 -7.38 6.55 8.62
C ALA A 129 -7.70 7.38 9.88
N GLU A 130 -8.94 7.81 10.05
CA GLU A 130 -9.38 8.57 11.23
C GLU A 130 -9.15 7.80 12.53
N ARG A 131 -9.48 6.50 12.57
CA ARG A 131 -9.23 5.64 13.73
C ARG A 131 -7.73 5.45 13.97
N THR A 132 -6.95 5.24 12.91
CA THR A 132 -5.49 5.07 13.00
C THR A 132 -4.81 6.33 13.55
N PHE A 133 -5.21 7.53 13.12
CA PHE A 133 -4.67 8.78 13.65
C PHE A 133 -5.05 8.99 15.12
N ARG A 134 -6.29 8.69 15.50
CA ARG A 134 -6.71 8.71 16.92
C ARG A 134 -5.87 7.78 17.79
N LEU A 135 -5.58 6.56 17.31
CA LEU A 135 -4.69 5.62 18.02
C LEU A 135 -3.27 6.16 18.14
N CYS A 136 -2.74 6.82 17.11
CA CYS A 136 -1.42 7.47 17.18
C CYS A 136 -1.40 8.56 18.26
N ASP A 137 -2.42 9.43 18.30
CA ASP A 137 -2.53 10.48 19.31
C ASP A 137 -2.60 9.94 20.75
N GLU A 138 -3.26 8.81 20.95
CA GLU A 138 -3.30 8.11 22.24
C GLU A 138 -1.95 7.48 22.59
N LEU A 139 -1.30 6.84 21.61
CA LEU A 139 0.00 6.20 21.79
C LEU A 139 1.10 7.22 22.16
N GLU A 140 1.13 8.40 21.55
CA GLU A 140 2.13 9.43 21.85
C GLU A 140 1.97 10.05 23.25
N LYS A 141 0.76 10.01 23.82
CA LYS A 141 0.48 10.44 25.20
C LYS A 141 0.74 9.31 26.22
N THR A 142 0.93 8.08 25.75
CA THR A 142 1.10 6.90 26.59
C THR A 142 2.54 6.80 27.09
N SER A 143 2.72 6.42 28.35
CA SER A 143 4.05 6.16 28.92
C SER A 143 4.40 4.67 28.97
N ILE A 144 3.40 3.79 29.13
CA ILE A 144 3.56 2.35 29.27
C ILE A 144 2.42 1.64 28.55
N VAL A 145 2.73 0.67 27.70
CA VAL A 145 1.76 -0.28 27.12
C VAL A 145 1.88 -1.61 27.85
N ARG A 146 0.74 -2.18 28.26
CA ARG A 146 0.64 -3.51 28.87
C ARG A 146 -0.20 -4.43 28.01
N VAL A 147 0.32 -5.62 27.70
CA VAL A 147 -0.38 -6.64 26.90
C VAL A 147 -0.55 -7.87 27.78
N GLU A 148 -1.80 -8.23 28.08
CA GLU A 148 -2.16 -9.41 28.84
C GLU A 148 -3.11 -10.29 28.02
N ALA A 149 -2.89 -11.60 27.97
CA ALA A 149 -3.78 -12.53 27.27
C ALA A 149 -3.91 -13.87 28.02
N PRO A 150 -5.05 -14.59 27.89
CA PRO A 150 -5.30 -15.84 28.62
C PRO A 150 -4.26 -16.94 28.44
N GLY A 151 -3.53 -16.93 27.32
CA GLY A 151 -2.44 -17.86 27.04
C GLY A 151 -1.14 -17.63 27.83
N GLY A 152 -1.15 -16.69 28.79
CA GLY A 152 0.01 -16.38 29.64
C GLY A 152 0.88 -15.21 29.14
N THR A 153 0.51 -14.56 28.04
CA THR A 153 1.17 -13.32 27.60
C THR A 153 0.99 -12.27 28.68
N LYS A 154 2.11 -11.72 29.19
CA LYS A 154 2.14 -10.60 30.12
C LYS A 154 3.37 -9.74 29.85
N ILE A 155 3.21 -8.75 28.98
CA ILE A 155 4.29 -7.91 28.48
C ILE A 155 4.05 -6.47 28.92
N THR A 156 5.09 -5.77 29.37
CA THR A 156 5.06 -4.35 29.70
C THR A 156 6.14 -3.62 28.91
N MET A 157 5.76 -2.59 28.14
CA MET A 157 6.65 -1.84 27.27
C MET A 157 6.62 -0.35 27.65
N PRO A 158 7.72 0.25 28.10
CA PRO A 158 7.81 1.70 28.28
C PRO A 158 7.89 2.39 26.91
N VAL A 159 6.96 3.30 26.63
CA VAL A 159 6.82 3.97 25.31
C VAL A 159 6.84 5.50 25.43
N LYS A 160 7.09 6.05 26.62
CA LYS A 160 7.15 7.50 26.84
C LYS A 160 8.13 8.16 25.87
N GLY A 161 7.64 9.17 25.14
CA GLY A 161 8.44 9.95 24.19
C GLY A 161 8.72 9.27 22.85
N ARG A 162 8.11 8.10 22.59
CA ARG A 162 8.16 7.46 21.27
C ARG A 162 7.13 8.11 20.35
N LYS A 163 7.52 8.32 19.10
CA LYS A 163 6.63 8.83 18.04
C LYS A 163 5.78 7.69 17.49
N ALA A 164 4.49 7.94 17.28
CA ALA A 164 3.61 6.98 16.63
C ALA A 164 3.60 7.20 15.11
N HIS A 165 3.37 6.12 14.38
CA HIS A 165 3.31 6.07 12.93
C HIS A 165 1.97 5.50 12.49
N ALA A 166 1.26 6.25 11.65
CA ALA A 166 -0.01 5.85 11.08
C ALA A 166 0.20 5.15 9.73
N SER A 167 -0.09 3.85 9.67
CA SER A 167 -0.32 3.16 8.40
C SER A 167 -1.81 3.27 8.04
N SER A 168 -2.20 4.48 7.62
CA SER A 168 -3.59 4.88 7.41
C SER A 168 -4.23 4.31 6.15
N GLY A 169 -3.42 3.86 5.20
CA GLY A 169 -3.86 3.40 3.88
C GLY A 169 -4.28 4.50 2.93
N LEU A 170 -3.99 5.76 3.25
CA LEU A 170 -4.20 6.92 2.38
C LEU A 170 -2.85 7.52 1.99
N PHE A 171 -2.51 7.42 0.71
CA PHE A 171 -1.22 7.85 0.15
C PHE A 171 -1.46 8.91 -0.93
N ARG A 172 -2.19 9.98 -0.57
CA ARG A 172 -2.71 10.98 -1.53
C ARG A 172 -1.75 12.12 -1.83
N GLU A 173 -0.87 12.45 -0.90
CA GLU A 173 0.12 13.53 -1.03
C GLU A 173 1.41 13.03 -1.69
N LYS A 174 2.13 13.92 -2.36
CA LYS A 174 3.37 13.58 -3.08
C LYS A 174 4.38 12.91 -2.16
N GLY A 175 4.95 11.81 -2.63
CA GLY A 175 5.98 11.03 -1.93
C GLY A 175 5.45 10.12 -0.82
N LEU A 176 4.15 10.15 -0.50
CA LEU A 176 3.58 9.18 0.44
C LEU A 176 3.65 7.76 -0.11
N TRP A 177 3.85 6.81 0.79
CA TRP A 177 3.95 5.41 0.44
C TRP A 177 3.53 4.49 1.58
N GLY A 178 3.22 3.24 1.25
CA GLY A 178 2.93 2.21 2.25
C GLY A 178 2.39 0.93 1.64
N ASN A 179 1.66 0.16 2.45
CA ASN A 179 1.02 -1.08 2.03
C ASN A 179 -0.48 -0.91 1.85
N LEU A 180 -1.03 -1.63 0.87
CA LEU A 180 -2.47 -1.88 0.77
C LEU A 180 -2.74 -3.39 0.71
N PRO A 181 -3.76 -3.90 1.41
CA PRO A 181 -4.55 -3.20 2.44
C PRO A 181 -3.73 -2.89 3.70
N THR A 182 -4.19 -1.95 4.54
CA THR A 182 -3.58 -1.62 5.85
C THR A 182 -4.60 -0.98 6.80
N GLY A 183 -4.15 -0.52 7.98
CA GLY A 183 -4.99 0.14 9.00
C GLY A 183 -4.42 0.07 10.41
N GLU A 184 -3.10 0.16 10.57
CA GLU A 184 -2.40 -0.03 11.85
C GLU A 184 -1.70 1.25 12.33
N ALA A 185 -1.55 1.36 13.66
CA ALA A 185 -0.72 2.36 14.31
C ALA A 185 0.43 1.65 15.05
N TYR A 186 1.66 2.12 14.88
CA TYR A 186 2.84 1.50 15.50
C TYR A 186 3.86 2.53 15.96
N LEU A 187 4.72 2.12 16.88
CA LEU A 187 5.87 2.90 17.36
C LEU A 187 7.01 1.94 17.70
N ALA A 188 8.24 2.45 17.76
CA ALA A 188 9.44 1.68 18.09
C ALA A 188 10.35 2.43 19.05
#